data_AF-A0A9P0C136-F1
#
_entry.id   AF-A0A9P0C136-F1
#
_cell.length_a   1.000
_cell.length_b   1.000
_cell.length_c   1.000
_cell.angle_alpha   90.00
_cell.angle_beta   90.00
_cell.angle_gamma   90.00
#
_symmetry.space_group_name_H-M   'P 1'
#
loop_
_entity.id
_entity.type
_entity.pdbx_description
1 polymer ?
#
loop_
_entity_poly.entity_id
_entity_poly.type
_entity_poly.pdbx_seq_one_letter_code
_entity_poly.pdbx_strand_id
1 'polypeptide(L)'
;MVKPKQLMQLYDMLEKRSQESGFHAGKSGRHMKFPYTFSAKVAQFPLFFYMKNNWIWMYYPLGAFVAFYAFYKIHRIVNSEASKKNWADSQRKIAEKEAAHH
;
A
#
# COMPACT_ATOMS: atom_id res chain seq x y z
N MET A 1 10.36 10.19 21.05
CA MET A 1 9.55 9.67 19.93
C MET A 1 9.08 8.26 20.30
N VAL A 2 7.77 8.01 20.31
CA VAL A 2 7.22 6.70 20.69
C VAL A 2 7.37 5.73 19.51
N LYS A 3 8.25 4.74 19.65
CA LYS A 3 8.41 3.66 18.69
C LYS A 3 7.65 2.43 19.19
N PRO A 4 6.49 2.08 18.60
CA PRO A 4 5.73 0.91 19.02
C PRO A 4 6.55 -0.37 18.81
N LYS A 5 6.69 -1.19 19.86
CA LYS A 5 7.52 -2.39 19.85
C LYS A 5 7.10 -3.38 18.76
N GLN A 6 5.79 -3.52 18.51
CA GLN A 6 5.28 -4.47 17.51
C GLN A 6 5.69 -4.09 16.08
N LEU A 7 5.58 -2.81 15.72
CA LEU A 7 5.98 -2.31 14.40
C LEU A 7 7.49 -2.41 14.22
N MET A 8 8.27 -2.12 15.27
CA MET A 8 9.73 -2.30 15.22
C MET A 8 10.11 -3.75 14.96
N GLN A 9 9.53 -4.70 15.70
CA GLN A 9 9.74 -6.13 15.48
C GLN A 9 9.35 -6.57 14.06
N LEU A 10 8.25 -6.05 13.53
CA LEU A 10 7.82 -6.29 12.16
C LEU A 10 8.87 -5.77 11.16
N TYR A 11 9.34 -4.54 11.31
CA TYR A 11 10.36 -3.97 10.43
C TYR A 11 11.71 -4.67 10.55
N ASP A 12 12.11 -5.09 11.74
CA ASP A 12 13.32 -5.87 11.97
C ASP A 12 13.24 -7.23 11.27
N MET A 13 12.09 -7.91 11.38
CA MET A 13 11.82 -9.16 10.68
C MET A 13 11.84 -8.98 9.16
N LEU A 14 11.20 -7.92 8.63
CA LEU A 14 11.19 -7.63 7.20
C LEU A 14 12.58 -7.27 6.67
N GLU A 15 13.37 -6.50 7.42
CA GLU A 15 14.75 -6.18 7.06
C GLU A 15 15.61 -7.44 7.01
N LYS A 16 15.53 -8.30 8.03
CA LYS A 16 16.24 -9.58 8.06
C LYS A 16 15.88 -10.44 6.85
N ARG A 17 14.59 -10.55 6.54
CA ARG A 17 14.09 -11.27 5.36
C ARG A 17 14.63 -10.67 4.04
N SER A 18 14.75 -9.35 3.96
CA SER A 18 15.30 -8.65 2.79
C SER A 18 16.81 -8.80 2.66
N GLN A 19 17.53 -8.97 3.76
CA GLN A 19 18.96 -9.28 3.75
C GLN A 19 19.19 -10.72 3.30
N GLU A 20 18.37 -11.66 3.78
CA GLU A 20 18.40 -13.07 3.37
C GLU A 20 18.13 -13.26 1.87
N SER A 21 17.25 -12.44 1.28
CA SER A 21 16.93 -12.55 -0.16
C SER A 21 18.04 -12.04 -1.09
N GLY A 22 19.11 -11.42 -0.55
CA GLY A 22 20.21 -10.87 -1.34
C GLY A 22 19.82 -9.67 -2.20
N PHE A 23 18.70 -9.01 -1.90
CA PHE A 23 18.21 -7.82 -2.62
C PHE A 23 19.04 -6.56 -2.32
N HIS A 24 19.68 -6.50 -1.15
CA HIS A 24 20.60 -5.41 -0.81
C HIS A 24 21.90 -5.55 -1.61
N ALA A 25 22.43 -4.41 -2.06
CA ALA A 25 23.52 -4.35 -3.03
C ALA A 25 24.72 -5.25 -2.65
N GLY A 26 24.88 -6.34 -3.43
CA GLY A 26 26.07 -7.17 -3.49
C GLY A 26 26.01 -8.41 -2.61
N LYS A 27 26.02 -9.59 -3.23
CA LYS A 27 26.37 -10.88 -2.59
C LYS A 27 27.68 -10.82 -1.77
N SER A 28 28.51 -9.79 -1.97
CA SER A 28 29.78 -9.56 -1.28
C SER A 28 29.74 -8.47 -0.19
N GLY A 29 28.56 -7.90 0.13
CA GLY A 29 28.42 -6.85 1.14
C GLY A 29 29.03 -5.49 0.78
N ARG A 30 29.62 -5.36 -0.43
CA ARG A 30 30.26 -4.11 -0.87
C ARG A 30 29.27 -3.21 -1.59
N HIS A 31 28.98 -2.07 -0.98
CA HIS A 31 28.21 -1.02 -1.61
C HIS A 31 28.98 -0.50 -2.84
N MET A 32 28.30 -0.42 -3.99
CA MET A 32 28.79 0.28 -5.16
C MET A 32 29.03 1.77 -4.86
N LYS A 33 30.19 2.30 -5.24
CA LYS A 33 30.56 3.70 -4.95
C LYS A 33 29.65 4.71 -5.68
N PHE A 34 29.25 4.38 -6.90
CA PHE A 34 28.42 5.24 -7.74
C PHE A 34 27.30 4.43 -8.40
N PRO A 35 26.07 4.47 -7.85
CA PRO A 35 24.93 3.81 -8.46
C PRO A 35 24.40 4.58 -9.67
N TYR A 36 24.75 4.12 -10.87
CA TYR A 36 24.34 4.74 -12.12
C TYR A 36 22.97 4.26 -12.62
N THR A 37 22.46 3.12 -12.13
CA THR A 37 21.13 2.62 -12.47
C THR A 37 20.13 2.93 -11.36
N PHE A 38 18.86 3.11 -11.73
CA PHE A 38 17.78 3.34 -10.76
C PHE A 38 17.67 2.18 -9.75
N SER A 39 17.75 0.94 -10.23
CA SER A 39 17.74 -0.25 -9.37
C SER A 39 18.90 -0.28 -8.37
N ALA A 40 20.11 0.12 -8.79
CA ALA A 40 21.23 0.22 -7.87
C ALA A 40 21.03 1.31 -6.82
N LYS A 41 20.45 2.46 -7.19
CA LYS A 41 20.12 3.52 -6.23
C LYS A 41 19.13 3.02 -5.17
N VAL A 42 18.10 2.29 -5.59
CA VAL A 42 17.11 1.71 -4.68
C VAL A 42 17.72 0.65 -3.77
N ALA A 43 18.55 -0.26 -4.32
CA ALA A 43 19.20 -1.32 -3.55
C ALA A 43 20.19 -0.79 -2.49
N GLN A 44 20.70 0.43 -2.67
CA GLN A 44 21.60 1.11 -1.74
C GLN A 44 20.90 2.08 -0.81
N PHE A 45 19.63 2.40 -1.09
CA PHE A 45 18.87 3.32 -0.26
C PHE A 45 18.55 2.65 1.07
N PRO A 46 18.84 3.28 2.23
CA PRO A 46 18.61 2.69 3.53
C PRO A 46 17.13 2.79 3.92
N LEU A 47 16.26 2.09 3.18
CA LEU A 47 14.81 2.19 3.29
C LEU A 47 14.34 1.84 4.71
N PHE A 48 14.81 0.72 5.26
CA PHE A 48 14.43 0.26 6.60
C PHE A 48 14.87 1.22 7.71
N PHE A 49 16.00 1.92 7.55
CA PHE A 49 16.42 2.96 8.49
C PHE A 49 15.40 4.09 8.55
N TYR A 50 14.94 4.60 7.40
CA TYR A 50 13.94 5.66 7.37
C TYR A 50 12.57 5.19 7.88
N MET A 51 12.15 3.96 7.58
CA MET A 51 10.89 3.40 8.07
C MET A 51 10.86 3.24 9.60
N LYS A 52 12.01 2.95 10.24
CA LYS A 52 12.12 2.79 11.70
C LYS A 52 12.34 4.11 12.45
N ASN A 53 12.86 5.13 11.78
CA ASN A 53 13.30 6.37 12.42
C ASN A 53 12.45 7.59 12.07
N ASN A 54 11.64 7.54 11.02
CA ASN A 54 10.72 8.63 10.66
C ASN A 54 9.27 8.18 10.88
N TRP A 55 8.53 8.91 11.72
CA TRP A 55 7.14 8.59 12.06
C TRP A 55 6.20 8.52 10.84
N ILE A 56 6.38 9.39 9.84
CA ILE A 56 5.58 9.37 8.62
C ILE A 56 5.80 8.05 7.90
N TRP A 57 7.06 7.69 7.65
CA TRP A 57 7.40 6.45 6.95
C TRP A 57 7.09 5.18 7.75
N MET A 58 7.02 5.28 9.07
CA MET A 58 6.63 4.19 9.96
C MET A 58 5.13 3.88 9.91
N TYR A 59 4.27 4.92 9.86
CA TYR A 59 2.81 4.73 9.91
C TYR A 59 2.14 4.77 8.53
N TYR A 60 2.76 5.38 7.53
CA TYR A 60 2.18 5.53 6.20
C TYR A 60 1.84 4.18 5.53
N PRO A 61 2.72 3.15 5.54
CA PRO A 61 2.39 1.85 4.94
C PRO A 61 1.23 1.16 5.66
N LEU A 62 1.14 1.31 6.99
CA LEU A 62 0.05 0.75 7.78
C LEU A 62 -1.29 1.42 7.41
N GLY A 63 -1.29 2.76 7.32
CA GLY A 63 -2.47 3.52 6.89
C GLY A 63 -2.91 3.14 5.48
N ALA A 64 -1.95 3.05 4.55
CA ALA A 64 -2.21 2.64 3.17
C ALA A 64 -2.80 1.22 3.10
N PHE A 65 -2.27 0.27 3.89
CA PHE A 65 -2.77 -1.10 3.93
C PHE A 65 -4.21 -1.18 4.50
N VAL A 66 -4.47 -0.49 5.61
CA VAL A 66 -5.81 -0.44 6.22
C VAL A 66 -6.82 0.21 5.27
N ALA A 67 -6.45 1.34 4.65
CA ALA A 67 -7.29 2.01 3.67
C ALA A 67 -7.57 1.08 2.47
N PHE A 68 -6.53 0.46 1.90
CA PHE A 68 -6.68 -0.46 0.79
C PHE A 68 -7.64 -1.61 1.13
N TYR A 69 -7.53 -2.21 2.31
CA TYR A 69 -8.43 -3.26 2.76
C TYR A 69 -9.89 -2.76 2.90
N ALA A 70 -10.08 -1.58 3.49
CA ALA A 70 -11.41 -0.97 3.62
C ALA A 70 -12.04 -0.70 2.26
N PHE A 71 -11.30 -0.07 1.34
CA PHE A 71 -11.78 0.18 -0.02
C PHE A 71 -12.03 -1.11 -0.81
N TYR A 72 -11.20 -2.14 -0.63
CA TYR A 72 -11.43 -3.44 -1.24
C TYR A 72 -12.76 -4.06 -0.79
N LYS A 73 -13.08 -3.98 0.51
CA LYS A 73 -14.36 -4.44 1.05
C LYS A 73 -15.54 -3.65 0.48
N ILE A 74 -15.46 -2.32 0.47
CA ILE A 74 -16.50 -1.45 -0.10
C ILE A 74 -16.70 -1.77 -1.59
N HIS A 75 -15.61 -1.90 -2.34
CA HIS A 75 -15.64 -2.24 -3.75
C HIS A 75 -16.37 -3.57 -4.00
N ARG A 76 -16.15 -4.59 -3.16
CA ARG A 76 -16.87 -5.87 -3.27
C ARG A 76 -18.36 -5.76 -2.96
N ILE A 77 -18.74 -4.94 -1.98
CA ILE A 77 -20.15 -4.74 -1.61
C ILE A 77 -20.89 -4.00 -2.73
N VAL A 78 -20.32 -2.90 -3.22
CA VAL A 78 -20.90 -2.09 -4.31
C VAL A 78 -21.06 -2.90 -5.60
N ASN A 79 -20.10 -3.79 -5.90
CA ASN A 79 -20.17 -4.65 -7.08
C ASN A 79 -20.98 -5.94 -6.90
N SER A 80 -21.66 -6.13 -5.78
CA SER A 80 -22.57 -7.27 -5.59
C SER A 80 -23.74 -7.20 -6.58
N GLU A 81 -24.26 -8.36 -7.00
CA GLU A 81 -25.38 -8.40 -7.94
C GLU A 81 -26.63 -7.68 -7.41
N ALA A 82 -26.88 -7.76 -6.10
CA ALA A 82 -27.97 -7.06 -5.44
C ALA A 82 -27.82 -5.54 -5.56
N SER A 83 -26.61 -5.00 -5.29
CA SER A 83 -26.34 -3.56 -5.44
C SER A 83 -26.46 -3.09 -6.88
N LYS A 84 -26.01 -3.91 -7.85
CA LYS A 84 -26.16 -3.61 -9.28
C LYS A 84 -27.62 -3.57 -9.72
N LYS A 85 -28.44 -4.54 -9.29
CA LYS A 85 -29.89 -4.55 -9.56
C LYS A 85 -30.59 -3.33 -8.98
N ASN A 86 -30.33 -3.02 -7.70
CA ASN A 86 -30.90 -1.84 -7.03
C ASN A 86 -30.49 -0.53 -7.71
N TRP A 87 -29.24 -0.44 -8.20
CA TRP A 87 -28.78 0.71 -8.96
C TRP A 87 -29.51 0.82 -10.30
N ALA A 88 -29.63 -0.28 -11.06
CA ALA A 88 -30.35 -0.31 -12.32
C ALA A 88 -31.82 0.11 -12.16
N ASP A 89 -32.50 -0.39 -11.13
CA ASP A 89 -33.89 -0.01 -10.83
C ASP A 89 -34.01 1.47 -10.44
N SER A 90 -33.04 2.00 -9.69
CA SER A 90 -32.99 3.42 -9.35
C SER A 90 -32.80 4.30 -10.59
N GLN A 91 -31.92 3.90 -11.51
CA GLN A 91 -31.70 4.60 -12.77
C GLN A 91 -32.94 4.57 -13.68
N ARG A 92 -33.66 3.45 -13.75
CA ARG A 92 -34.94 3.37 -14.48
C ARG A 92 -35.97 4.37 -13.96
N LYS A 93 -36.13 4.44 -12.63
CA LYS A 93 -37.04 5.40 -12.00
C LYS A 93 -36.63 6.86 -12.23
N ILE A 94 -35.33 7.14 -12.28
CA ILE A 94 -34.83 8.48 -12.58
C ILE A 94 -35.14 8.84 -14.04
N ALA A 95 -34.87 7.94 -14.98
CA ALA A 95 -35.17 8.14 -16.40
C ALA A 95 -36.68 8.32 -16.67
N GLU A 96 -37.53 7.54 -16.00
CA GLU A 96 -38.99 7.70 -16.09
C GLU A 96 -39.46 9.06 -15.58
N LYS A 97 -38.88 9.56 -14.47
CA LYS A 97 -39.19 10.90 -13.95
C LYS A 97 -38.70 12.01 -14.86
N GLU A 98 -37.51 11.88 -15.43
CA GLU A 98 -36.97 12.85 -16.40
C GLU A 98 -37.82 12.88 -17.68
N ALA A 99 -38.23 11.73 -18.20
CA ALA A 99 -39.11 11.65 -19.37
C ALA A 99 -40.52 12.23 -19.12
N ALA A 100 -41.03 12.18 -17.88
CA ALA A 100 -42.31 12.79 -17.50
C ALA A 100 -42.22 14.31 -17.26
N HIS A 101 -41.01 14.86 -17.15
CA HIS A 101 -40.75 16.28 -16.92
C HIS A 101 -40.39 17.06 -18.20
N HIS A 102 -40.28 16.35 -19.32
CA HIS A 102 -40.15 16.86 -20.69
C HIS A 102 -41.51 16.84 -21.41
#